data_AF-A0A6M3LHT2-F1
#
_entry.id   AF-A0A6M3LHT2-F1
#
_cell.length_a   1.000
_cell.length_b   1.000
_cell.length_c   1.000
_cell.angle_alpha   90.00
_cell.angle_beta   90.00
_cell.angle_gamma   90.00
#
_symmetry.space_group_name_H-M   'P 1'
#
loop_
_entity.id
_entity.type
_entity.pdbx_description
1 polymer ?
#
loop_
_entity_poly.entity_id
_entity_poly.type
_entity_poly.pdbx_seq_one_letter_code
_entity_poly.pdbx_strand_id
1 'polypeptide(L)'
;MKDKQWHKDYNRQYYQAHKIEIIENSKKRLIEHPIINVWMGMKRRCYNPSRKDYKRYGGRGIIVCQEWLDYKTFEKWALANGYRKGLTIDRIDNDGDYEPSNCRFITRAENNLKRWKKGGGK
;
A
#
# COMPACT_ATOMS: atom_id res chain seq x y z
N MET A 1 26.04 12.56 38.35
CA MET A 1 24.75 12.56 37.61
C MET A 1 24.96 13.30 36.30
N LYS A 2 24.45 12.79 35.17
CA LYS A 2 24.55 13.49 33.88
C LYS A 2 23.53 14.63 33.84
N ASP A 3 23.98 15.84 33.54
CA ASP A 3 23.11 17.01 33.47
C ASP A 3 22.32 17.09 32.14
N LYS A 4 21.42 18.07 32.03
CA LYS A 4 20.59 18.29 30.83
C LYS A 4 21.42 18.71 29.61
N GLN A 5 22.56 19.35 29.80
CA GLN A 5 23.44 19.79 28.72
C GLN A 5 24.14 18.58 28.08
N TRP A 6 24.64 17.66 28.90
CA TRP A 6 25.19 16.39 28.45
C TRP A 6 24.23 15.61 27.55
N HIS A 7 22.95 15.53 27.91
CA HIS A 7 21.95 14.82 27.10
C HIS A 7 21.69 15.51 25.75
N LYS A 8 21.69 16.84 25.71
CA LYS A 8 21.53 17.59 24.45
C LYS A 8 22.71 17.38 23.52
N ASP A 9 23.93 17.43 24.06
CA ASP A 9 25.14 17.27 23.27
C ASP A 9 25.30 15.83 22.76
N TYR A 10 24.99 14.85 23.61
CA TYR A 10 24.92 13.44 23.21
C TYR A 10 23.89 13.21 22.10
N ASN A 11 22.66 13.68 22.27
CA ASN A 11 21.61 13.52 21.25
C ASN A 11 21.97 14.23 19.94
N ARG A 12 22.64 15.38 20.00
CA ARG A 12 23.13 16.09 18.81
C ARG A 12 24.20 15.29 18.09
N GLN A 13 25.21 14.79 18.81
CA GLN A 13 26.29 13.98 18.23
C GLN A 13 25.75 12.67 17.65
N TYR A 14 24.88 11.98 18.40
CA TYR A 14 24.19 10.77 17.94
C TYR A 14 23.39 11.04 16.66
N TYR A 15 22.59 12.11 16.63
CA TYR A 15 21.85 12.47 15.43
C TYR A 15 22.77 12.79 14.25
N GLN A 16 23.87 13.53 14.45
CA GLN A 16 24.80 13.81 13.35
C GLN A 16 25.46 12.54 12.81
N ALA A 17 25.87 11.64 13.70
CA ALA A 17 26.52 10.37 13.33
C ALA A 17 25.56 9.40 12.61
N HIS A 18 24.28 9.38 12.99
CA HIS A 18 23.28 8.44 12.46
C HIS A 18 22.19 9.10 11.59
N LYS A 19 22.37 10.35 11.18
CA LYS A 19 21.35 11.15 10.48
C LYS A 19 20.77 10.43 9.27
N ILE A 20 21.65 9.87 8.44
CA ILE A 20 21.29 9.20 7.20
C ILE A 20 20.42 7.96 7.51
N GLU A 21 20.90 7.08 8.38
CA GLU A 21 20.20 5.87 8.82
C GLU A 21 18.82 6.20 9.44
N ILE A 22 18.74 7.20 10.32
CA ILE A 22 17.49 7.65 10.95
C ILE A 22 16.48 8.16 9.89
N ILE A 23 16.95 8.93 8.92
CA ILE A 23 16.11 9.45 7.83
C ILE A 23 15.62 8.31 6.93
N GLU A 24 16.49 7.38 6.56
CA GLU A 24 16.17 6.21 5.74
C GLU A 24 15.15 5.30 6.43
N ASN A 25 15.37 4.98 7.72
CA ASN A 25 14.43 4.20 8.52
C ASN A 25 13.08 4.90 8.67
N SER A 26 13.07 6.22 8.84
CA SER A 26 11.83 7.01 8.91
C SER A 26 11.07 7.03 7.59
N LYS A 27 11.77 7.20 6.46
CA LYS A 27 11.18 7.12 5.11
C LYS A 27 10.60 5.74 4.86
N LYS A 28 11.33 4.67 5.23
CA LYS A 28 10.87 3.29 5.13
C LYS A 28 9.57 3.10 5.91
N ARG A 29 9.52 3.49 7.20
CA ARG A 29 8.30 3.43 8.02
C ARG A 29 7.12 4.18 7.41
N LEU A 30 7.36 5.37 6.84
CA LEU A 30 6.33 6.19 6.19
C LEU A 30 5.82 5.61 4.86
N ILE A 31 6.60 4.75 4.21
CA ILE A 31 6.25 4.06 2.96
C ILE A 31 5.60 2.69 3.25
N GLU A 32 6.10 1.95 4.24
CA GLU A 32 5.55 0.66 4.68
C GLU A 32 4.13 0.83 5.25
N HIS A 33 3.91 1.82 6.12
CA HIS A 33 2.62 2.06 6.77
C HIS A 33 1.45 2.31 5.80
N PRO A 34 1.60 2.99 4.65
CA PRO A 34 0.53 3.11 3.67
C PRO A 34 0.44 1.92 2.69
N ILE A 35 1.51 1.18 2.38
CA ILE A 35 1.45 -0.05 1.54
C ILE A 35 0.71 -1.17 2.28
N ILE A 36 1.04 -1.40 3.55
CA ILE A 36 0.41 -2.44 4.37
C ILE A 36 -1.12 -2.25 4.47
N ASN A 37 -1.59 -1.00 4.49
CA ASN A 37 -3.02 -0.71 4.45
C ASN A 37 -3.68 -1.08 3.12
N VAL A 38 -2.98 -0.90 1.99
CA VAL A 38 -3.45 -1.35 0.68
C VAL A 38 -3.54 -2.87 0.64
N TRP A 39 -2.49 -3.56 1.09
CA TRP A 39 -2.43 -5.02 1.15
C TRP A 39 -3.52 -5.62 2.05
N MET A 40 -3.68 -5.08 3.26
CA MET A 40 -4.76 -5.50 4.17
C MET A 40 -6.14 -5.21 3.56
N GLY A 41 -6.32 -4.06 2.90
CA GLY A 41 -7.56 -3.72 2.21
C GLY A 41 -7.89 -4.67 1.06
N MET A 42 -6.89 -5.07 0.28
CA MET A 42 -6.99 -6.10 -0.75
C MET A 42 -7.47 -7.43 -0.16
N LYS A 43 -6.76 -7.98 0.84
CA LYS A 43 -7.14 -9.26 1.47
C LYS A 43 -8.53 -9.21 2.10
N ARG A 44 -8.88 -8.12 2.78
CA ARG A 44 -10.20 -7.93 3.38
C ARG A 44 -11.32 -7.95 2.35
N ARG A 45 -11.11 -7.37 1.16
CA ARG A 45 -12.12 -7.41 0.07
C ARG A 45 -12.35 -8.84 -0.44
N CYS A 46 -11.30 -9.65 -0.56
CA CYS A 46 -11.41 -11.02 -1.07
C CYS A 46 -11.87 -12.04 -0.02
N TYR A 47 -11.52 -11.86 1.26
CA TYR A 47 -11.63 -12.95 2.26
C TYR A 47 -12.42 -12.60 3.51
N ASN A 48 -13.01 -11.41 3.62
CA ASN A 48 -13.86 -11.07 4.77
C ASN A 48 -15.34 -10.92 4.37
N PRO A 49 -16.16 -11.98 4.50
CA PRO A 49 -17.58 -11.98 4.18
C PRO A 49 -18.41 -10.93 4.92
N SER A 50 -17.96 -10.49 6.10
CA SER A 50 -18.68 -9.48 6.91
C SER A 50 -18.64 -8.07 6.29
N ARG A 51 -17.75 -7.81 5.33
CA ARG A 51 -17.62 -6.48 4.74
C ARG A 51 -18.67 -6.22 3.67
N LYS A 52 -19.17 -4.98 3.64
CA LYS A 52 -20.11 -4.49 2.62
C LYS A 52 -19.62 -4.65 1.17
N ASP A 53 -18.31 -4.61 0.95
CA ASP A 53 -17.71 -4.72 -0.37
C ASP A 53 -17.44 -6.18 -0.79
N TYR A 54 -17.45 -7.15 0.13
CA TYR A 54 -17.14 -8.56 -0.17
C TYR A 54 -17.93 -9.11 -1.35
N LYS A 55 -19.24 -8.81 -1.43
CA LYS A 55 -20.11 -9.25 -2.54
C LYS A 55 -19.61 -8.85 -3.93
N ARG A 56 -18.80 -7.79 -4.04
CA ARG A 56 -18.21 -7.29 -5.30
C ARG A 56 -16.81 -7.86 -5.57
N TYR A 57 -16.27 -8.62 -4.64
CA TYR A 57 -14.90 -9.13 -4.64
C TYR A 57 -14.94 -10.63 -4.34
N GLY A 58 -14.66 -11.05 -3.09
CA GLY A 58 -14.67 -12.47 -2.72
C GLY A 58 -15.98 -13.20 -3.03
N GLY A 59 -17.12 -12.52 -2.92
CA GLY A 59 -18.43 -13.06 -3.29
C GLY A 59 -18.60 -13.34 -4.80
N ARG A 60 -17.68 -12.86 -5.64
CA ARG A 60 -17.60 -13.17 -7.08
C ARG A 60 -16.54 -14.23 -7.41
N GLY A 61 -15.85 -14.76 -6.40
CA GLY A 61 -14.72 -15.69 -6.60
C GLY A 61 -13.36 -15.00 -6.80
N ILE A 62 -13.27 -13.68 -6.64
CA ILE A 62 -12.01 -12.95 -6.85
C ILE A 62 -11.07 -13.17 -5.66
N ILE A 63 -9.85 -13.62 -5.96
CA ILE A 63 -8.82 -13.95 -4.98
C ILE A 63 -7.58 -13.05 -5.11
N VAL A 64 -6.65 -13.24 -4.19
CA VAL A 64 -5.28 -12.72 -4.23
C VAL A 64 -4.37 -13.87 -4.62
N CYS A 65 -3.44 -13.65 -5.56
CA CYS A 65 -2.48 -14.68 -5.92
C CYS A 65 -1.66 -15.13 -4.71
N GLN A 66 -1.22 -16.39 -4.70
CA GLN A 66 -0.58 -17.02 -3.55
C GLN A 66 0.63 -16.24 -3.04
N GLU A 67 1.44 -15.72 -3.96
CA GLU A 67 2.65 -14.93 -3.67
C GLU A 67 2.32 -13.66 -2.87
N TRP A 68 1.21 -13.00 -3.16
CA TRP A 68 0.79 -11.79 -2.49
C TRP A 68 0.07 -12.04 -1.17
N LEU A 69 -0.10 -13.30 -0.76
CA LEU A 69 -0.49 -13.62 0.62
C LEU A 69 0.65 -13.37 1.61
N ASP A 70 1.89 -13.30 1.13
CA ASP A 70 3.03 -12.75 1.85
C ASP A 70 3.14 -11.24 1.60
N TYR A 71 3.28 -10.48 2.69
CA TYR A 71 3.33 -9.02 2.62
C TYR A 71 4.61 -8.54 1.93
N LYS A 72 5.77 -9.17 2.18
CA LYS A 72 7.05 -8.69 1.66
C LYS A 72 7.15 -8.87 0.15
N THR A 73 6.57 -9.95 -0.36
CA THR A 73 6.46 -10.20 -1.81
C THR A 73 5.57 -9.17 -2.48
N PHE A 74 4.40 -8.87 -1.91
CA PHE A 74 3.53 -7.79 -2.40
C PHE A 74 4.22 -6.42 -2.33
N GLU A 75 4.89 -6.09 -1.22
CA GLU A 75 5.57 -4.82 -1.02
C GLU A 75 6.67 -4.59 -2.07
N LYS A 76 7.50 -5.61 -2.32
CA LYS A 76 8.55 -5.56 -3.33
C LYS A 76 7.97 -5.29 -4.72
N TRP A 77 6.91 -6.01 -5.09
CA TRP A 77 6.22 -5.77 -6.35
C TRP A 77 5.63 -4.35 -6.39
N ALA A 78 4.97 -3.91 -5.32
CA ALA A 78 4.30 -2.63 -5.29
C ALA A 78 5.27 -1.45 -5.50
N LEU A 79 6.42 -1.49 -4.82
CA LEU A 79 7.47 -0.48 -4.96
C LEU A 79 8.08 -0.49 -6.36
N ALA A 80 8.30 -1.67 -6.94
CA ALA A 80 8.82 -1.80 -8.30
C ALA A 80 7.81 -1.36 -9.39
N ASN A 81 6.51 -1.41 -9.09
CA ASN A 81 5.43 -1.14 -10.05
C ASN A 81 4.71 0.20 -9.78
N GLY A 82 5.45 1.17 -9.25
CA GLY A 82 5.01 2.56 -9.23
C GLY A 82 4.08 2.94 -8.07
N TYR A 83 4.02 2.13 -7.00
CA TYR A 83 3.34 2.58 -5.79
C TYR A 83 3.88 3.93 -5.29
N ARG A 84 2.97 4.83 -4.98
CA ARG A 84 3.24 6.07 -4.26
C ARG A 84 2.14 6.31 -3.24
N LYS A 85 2.48 7.00 -2.15
CA LYS A 85 1.50 7.40 -1.14
C LYS A 85 0.34 8.17 -1.80
N GLY A 86 -0.88 7.76 -1.50
CA GLY A 86 -2.11 8.34 -2.06
C GLY A 86 -2.66 7.62 -3.30
N LEU A 87 -1.90 6.69 -3.89
CA LEU A 87 -2.43 5.80 -4.92
C LEU A 87 -3.24 4.65 -4.33
N THR A 88 -4.12 4.10 -5.16
CA THR A 88 -4.96 2.95 -4.86
C THR A 88 -4.64 1.81 -5.82
N ILE A 89 -4.65 0.57 -5.31
CA ILE A 89 -4.53 -0.60 -6.17
C ILE A 89 -5.82 -0.80 -6.95
N ASP A 90 -5.69 -0.86 -8.27
CA ASP A 90 -6.74 -1.07 -9.26
C ASP A 90 -6.50 -2.38 -9.98
N ARG A 91 -7.58 -3.01 -10.45
CA ARG A 91 -7.48 -4.13 -11.36
C ARG A 91 -7.74 -3.66 -12.79
N ILE A 92 -6.92 -4.12 -13.73
CA ILE A 92 -7.03 -3.76 -15.15
C ILE A 92 -8.32 -4.37 -15.69
N ASP A 93 -8.45 -5.68 -15.53
CA ASP A 93 -9.71 -6.41 -15.62
C ASP A 93 -10.37 -6.47 -14.23
N ASN A 94 -11.58 -5.90 -14.15
CA ASN A 94 -12.34 -5.83 -12.91
C ASN A 94 -12.76 -7.22 -12.39
N ASP A 95 -12.81 -8.20 -13.28
CA ASP A 95 -13.33 -9.54 -13.02
C ASP A 95 -12.21 -10.56 -12.74
N GLY A 96 -10.97 -10.21 -13.08
CA GLY A 96 -9.78 -10.97 -12.72
C GLY A 96 -9.31 -10.76 -11.27
N ASP A 97 -8.27 -11.51 -10.92
CA ASP A 97 -7.69 -11.58 -9.57
C ASP A 97 -6.75 -10.42 -9.23
N TYR A 98 -6.36 -10.33 -7.96
CA TYR A 98 -5.22 -9.50 -7.58
C TYR A 98 -3.91 -10.26 -7.83
N GLU A 99 -3.25 -9.89 -8.91
CA GLU A 99 -2.00 -10.49 -9.37
C GLU A 99 -1.16 -9.47 -10.16
N PRO A 100 0.15 -9.69 -10.32
CA PRO A 100 1.05 -8.77 -11.02
C PRO A 100 0.57 -8.33 -12.42
N SER A 101 0.02 -9.26 -13.20
CA SER A 101 -0.48 -9.06 -14.57
C SER A 101 -1.78 -8.24 -14.62
N ASN A 102 -2.59 -8.30 -13.57
CA ASN A 102 -3.92 -7.68 -13.55
C ASN A 102 -3.99 -6.44 -12.64
N CYS A 103 -2.91 -6.05 -11.98
CA CYS A 103 -2.94 -4.95 -11.01
C CYS A 103 -2.03 -3.78 -11.41
N ARG A 104 -2.46 -2.59 -11.00
CA ARG A 104 -1.71 -1.34 -11.15
C ARG A 104 -2.07 -0.36 -10.05
N PHE A 105 -1.25 0.67 -9.87
CA PHE A 105 -1.56 1.78 -8.98
C PHE A 105 -2.09 2.98 -9.77
N ILE A 106 -3.26 3.46 -9.36
CA ILE A 106 -3.88 4.66 -9.93
C ILE A 106 -4.33 5.62 -8.82
N THR A 107 -4.50 6.88 -9.17
CA THR A 107 -5.12 7.88 -8.31
C THR A 107 -6.62 7.62 -8.17
N ARG A 108 -7.22 8.14 -7.10
CA ARG A 108 -8.69 8.07 -6.90
C ARG A 108 -9.46 8.78 -8.01
N ALA A 109 -8.88 9.85 -8.58
CA ALA A 109 -9.47 10.59 -9.69
C ALA A 109 -9.56 9.72 -10.96
N GLU A 110 -8.49 9.02 -11.30
CA GLU A 110 -8.46 8.09 -12.44
C GLU A 110 -9.45 6.93 -12.26
N ASN A 111 -9.56 6.39 -11.04
CA ASN A 111 -10.52 5.34 -10.73
C ASN A 111 -11.97 5.80 -10.91
N ASN A 112 -12.27 7.04 -10.54
CA ASN A 112 -13.60 7.61 -10.72
C ASN A 112 -13.91 7.83 -12.22
N LEU A 113 -12.94 8.30 -13.01
CA LEU A 113 -13.11 8.52 -14.44
C LEU A 113 -13.41 7.20 -15.21
N LYS A 114 -12.83 6.07 -14.80
CA LYS A 114 -13.18 4.73 -15.33
C LYS A 114 -14.68 4.43 -15.22
N ARG A 115 -15.33 4.87 -14.14
CA ARG A 115 -16.76 4.64 -13.91
C ARG A 115 -17.63 5.44 -14.88
N TRP A 116 -17.22 6.66 -15.23
CA TRP A 116 -17.93 7.51 -16.19
C TRP A 116 -17.88 6.96 -17.61
N LYS A 117 -16.71 6.48 -18.06
CA LYS A 117 -16.58 5.90 -19.41
C LYS A 117 -17.42 4.64 -19.62
N LYS A 118 -17.67 3.85 -18.57
CA LYS A 118 -18.57 2.67 -18.65
C LYS A 118 -20.07 3.04 -18.67
N GLY A 119 -20.44 4.27 -18.32
CA GLY A 119 -21.84 4.71 -18.20
C GLY A 119 -22.28 5.80 -19.20
N GLY A 120 -21.35 6.39 -19.98
CA GLY A 120 -21.62 7.51 -20.88
C GLY A 120 -21.98 7.15 -22.32
N GLY A 121 -22.36 5.90 -22.57
CA GLY A 121 -22.88 5.44 -23.87
C GLY A 121 -24.36 5.14 -23.77
N LYS A 122 -25.18 6.17 -23.58
CA LYS A 122 -26.61 6.19 -23.89
C LYS A 122 -26.96 7.56 -24.43
#